data_AF-A0A8S3K437-F1
#
_entry.id   AF-A0A8S3K437-F1
#
_cell.length_a   1.000
_cell.length_b   1.000
_cell.length_c   1.000
_cell.angle_alpha   90.00
_cell.angle_beta   90.00
_cell.angle_gamma   90.00
#
_symmetry.space_group_name_H-M   'P 1'
#
loop_
_entity.id
_entity.type
_entity.pdbx_description
1 polymer ?
#
loop_
_entity_poly.entity_id
_entity_poly.type
_entity_poly.pdbx_seq_one_letter_code
_entity_poly.pdbx_strand_id
1 'polypeptide(L)'
;MDYPYPLVPIEARLEKFKNIIIKYNINYDFAFRLRALEGFEIVLILDDSSSMCSPIIDRDQSNISPFSQLPKRWDELKHVVSIVVDLASALDPDGVDIYFLNRSPLLHVTDSSELHETFSRPPDGPTPITRVLIEVLNIKRARVHDRK
;
A
#
# COMPACT_ATOMS: atom_id res chain seq x y z
N MET A 1 -16.64 -17.65 -14.85
CA MET A 1 -15.58 -16.69 -15.20
C MET A 1 -14.30 -17.23 -14.59
N ASP A 2 -13.35 -17.62 -15.43
CA ASP A 2 -12.06 -18.13 -14.98
C ASP A 2 -11.21 -16.97 -14.46
N TYR A 3 -10.76 -17.08 -13.21
CA TYR A 3 -9.77 -16.16 -12.64
C TYR A 3 -8.42 -16.44 -13.33
N PRO A 4 -7.81 -15.46 -14.04
CA PRO A 4 -6.64 -15.72 -14.88
C PRO A 4 -5.31 -15.77 -14.11
N TYR A 5 -5.34 -15.79 -12.77
CA TYR A 5 -4.16 -15.74 -11.93
C TYR A 5 -4.03 -17.01 -11.08
N PRO A 6 -2.82 -17.56 -10.90
CA PRO A 6 -2.61 -18.69 -10.02
C PRO A 6 -3.03 -18.29 -8.61
N LEU A 7 -4.10 -18.90 -8.10
CA LEU A 7 -4.58 -18.68 -6.75
C LEU A 7 -3.47 -19.10 -5.77
N VAL A 8 -2.92 -18.13 -5.03
CA VAL A 8 -1.99 -18.43 -3.95
C VAL A 8 -2.71 -19.32 -2.93
N PRO A 9 -2.15 -20.50 -2.57
CA PRO A 9 -2.79 -21.40 -1.61
C PRO A 9 -3.09 -20.70 -0.29
N ILE A 10 -4.24 -21.01 0.32
CA ILE A 10 -4.67 -20.36 1.56
C ILE A 10 -3.63 -20.54 2.69
N GLU A 11 -2.95 -21.68 2.72
CA GLU A 11 -1.88 -21.99 3.68
C GLU A 11 -0.69 -21.04 3.51
N ALA A 12 -0.30 -20.75 2.27
CA ALA A 12 0.80 -19.84 1.98
C ALA A 12 0.45 -18.40 2.40
N ARG A 13 -0.79 -17.97 2.18
CA ARG A 13 -1.28 -16.64 2.62
C ARG A 13 -1.34 -16.53 4.14
N LEU A 14 -1.83 -17.57 4.83
CA LEU A 14 -1.87 -17.61 6.29
C LEU A 14 -0.46 -17.58 6.91
N GLU A 15 0.51 -18.27 6.30
CA GLU A 15 1.89 -18.20 6.76
C GLU A 15 2.50 -16.81 6.48
N LYS A 16 2.21 -16.19 5.33
CA LYS A 16 2.59 -14.79 5.04
C LYS A 16 2.02 -13.84 6.10
N PHE A 17 0.73 -13.97 6.42
CA PHE A 17 0.07 -13.16 7.45
C PHE A 17 0.74 -13.35 8.81
N LYS A 18 0.94 -14.59 9.25
CA LYS A 18 1.62 -14.92 10.51
C LYS A 18 3.02 -14.32 10.59
N ASN A 19 3.80 -14.41 9.52
CA ASN A 19 5.15 -13.84 9.45
C ASN A 19 5.13 -12.30 9.62
N ILE A 20 4.13 -11.62 9.04
CA ILE A 20 3.96 -10.17 9.18
C ILE A 20 3.58 -9.81 10.63
N ILE A 21 2.64 -10.54 11.24
CA ILE A 21 2.24 -10.32 12.64
C ILE A 21 3.44 -10.45 13.58
N ILE A 22 4.27 -11.48 13.39
CA ILE A 22 5.49 -11.69 14.18
C ILE A 22 6.50 -10.57 13.93
N LYS A 23 6.77 -10.24 12.65
CA LYS A 23 7.76 -9.22 12.26
C LYS A 23 7.48 -7.85 12.87
N TYR A 24 6.20 -7.44 12.90
CA TYR A 24 5.80 -6.13 13.43
C TYR A 24 5.33 -6.18 14.89
N ASN A 25 5.52 -7.32 15.57
CA ASN A 25 5.09 -7.54 16.95
C ASN A 25 3.62 -7.13 17.19
N ILE A 26 2.76 -7.46 16.23
CA ILE A 26 1.34 -7.15 16.30
C ILE A 26 0.69 -8.08 17.33
N ASN A 27 0.02 -7.50 18.32
CA ASN A 27 -0.65 -8.29 19.35
C ASN A 27 -1.82 -9.11 18.76
N TYR A 28 -2.19 -10.18 19.47
CA TYR A 28 -3.20 -11.13 19.04
C TYR A 28 -4.56 -10.46 18.75
N ASP A 29 -5.04 -9.58 19.63
CA ASP A 29 -6.34 -8.94 19.47
C ASP A 29 -6.41 -8.05 18.23
N PHE A 30 -5.30 -7.39 17.89
CA PHE A 30 -5.19 -6.60 16.67
C PHE A 30 -5.07 -7.49 15.44
N ALA A 31 -4.27 -8.56 15.48
CA ALA A 31 -4.17 -9.54 14.41
C ALA A 31 -5.53 -10.19 14.10
N PHE A 32 -6.30 -10.52 15.13
CA PHE A 32 -7.65 -11.08 14.97
C PHE A 32 -8.59 -10.10 14.27
N ARG A 33 -8.54 -8.81 14.62
CA ARG A 33 -9.32 -7.77 13.93
C ARG A 33 -8.87 -7.55 12.49
N LEU A 34 -7.57 -7.64 12.20
CA LEU A 34 -7.07 -7.53 10.82
C LEU A 34 -7.63 -8.62 9.91
N ARG A 35 -7.91 -9.82 10.43
CA ARG A 35 -8.58 -10.88 9.66
C ARG A 35 -9.98 -10.50 9.17
N ALA A 36 -10.66 -9.55 9.81
CA ALA A 36 -11.96 -9.09 9.36
C ALA A 36 -11.91 -8.39 7.98
N LEU A 37 -10.72 -8.03 7.49
CA LEU A 37 -10.51 -7.46 6.16
C LEU A 37 -10.42 -8.54 5.07
N GLU A 38 -10.46 -9.84 5.42
CA GLU A 38 -10.48 -10.93 4.45
C GLU A 38 -11.70 -10.81 3.51
N GLY A 39 -11.45 -10.86 2.20
CA GLY A 39 -12.48 -10.72 1.16
C GLY A 39 -12.93 -9.28 0.86
N PHE A 40 -12.32 -8.26 1.48
CA PHE A 40 -12.51 -6.87 1.08
C PHE A 40 -11.49 -6.48 0.00
N GLU A 41 -11.96 -5.79 -1.03
CA GLU A 41 -11.09 -5.15 -2.01
C GLU A 41 -10.39 -3.94 -1.37
N ILE A 42 -9.07 -4.01 -1.24
CA ILE A 42 -8.27 -2.94 -0.63
C ILE A 42 -7.68 -2.04 -1.73
N VAL A 43 -7.92 -0.73 -1.59
CA VAL A 43 -7.46 0.30 -2.54
C VAL A 43 -6.67 1.36 -1.79
N LEU A 44 -5.48 1.69 -2.28
CA LEU A 44 -4.62 2.73 -1.75
C LEU A 44 -4.64 3.94 -2.69
N ILE A 45 -4.71 5.15 -2.13
CA ILE A 45 -4.50 6.40 -2.85
C ILE A 45 -3.30 7.09 -2.20
N LEU A 46 -2.22 7.23 -2.95
CA LEU A 46 -0.93 7.67 -2.46
C LEU A 46 -0.64 9.11 -2.90
N ASP A 47 -0.26 9.94 -1.93
CA ASP A 47 0.26 11.29 -2.20
C ASP A 47 1.68 11.19 -2.75
N ASP A 48 1.85 11.61 -4.00
CA ASP A 48 3.13 11.75 -4.68
C ASP A 48 3.36 13.19 -5.17
N SER A 49 2.84 14.17 -4.42
CA SER A 49 3.07 15.59 -4.67
C SER A 49 4.50 16.02 -4.36
N SER A 50 4.95 17.16 -4.90
CA SER A 50 6.29 17.69 -4.64
C SER A 50 6.57 17.94 -3.14
N SER A 51 5.53 18.13 -2.32
CA SER A 51 5.65 18.30 -0.86
C SER A 51 6.19 17.07 -0.14
N MET A 52 6.05 15.88 -0.74
CA MET A 52 6.57 14.61 -0.23
C MET A 52 8.09 14.51 -0.31
N CYS A 53 8.77 15.41 -1.05
CA CYS A 53 10.21 15.55 -1.01
C CYS A 53 10.74 16.24 0.26
N SER A 54 9.85 16.77 1.11
CA SER A 54 10.24 17.45 2.35
C SER A 54 10.87 16.45 3.33
N PRO A 55 11.95 16.85 4.03
CA PRO A 55 12.51 16.04 5.10
C PRO A 55 11.52 15.89 6.25
N ILE A 56 11.54 14.73 6.89
CA ILE A 56 10.89 14.51 8.18
C ILE A 56 11.84 15.10 9.21
N ILE A 57 11.45 16.20 9.84
CA ILE A 57 12.19 16.80 10.95
C ILE A 57 11.38 16.49 12.19
N ASP A 58 11.68 15.36 12.83
CA ASP A 58 11.08 15.00 14.10
C ASP A 58 12.03 15.37 15.24
N ARG A 59 11.49 15.83 16.37
CA ARG A 59 12.31 16.39 17.47
C ARG A 59 13.11 15.33 18.23
N ASP A 60 12.73 14.06 18.12
CA ASP A 60 13.37 12.92 18.79
C ASP A 60 14.46 12.23 17.95
N GLN A 61 14.95 12.88 16.89
CA GLN A 61 16.00 12.37 15.99
C GLN A 61 17.42 12.40 16.61
N SER A 62 17.57 11.89 17.83
CA SER A 62 18.84 11.79 18.57
C SER A 62 19.91 10.93 17.86
N ASN A 63 19.56 10.21 16.80
CA ASN A 63 20.44 9.30 16.06
C ASN A 63 20.73 9.73 14.61
N ILE A 64 20.25 10.88 14.14
CA ILE A 64 20.54 11.33 12.77
C ILE A 64 21.83 12.16 12.76
N SER A 65 22.84 11.64 12.06
CA SER A 65 24.09 12.37 11.86
C SER A 65 23.81 13.68 11.09
N PRO A 66 24.38 14.82 11.49
CA PRO A 66 24.25 16.08 10.75
C PRO A 66 24.84 16.00 9.33
N PHE A 67 25.59 14.94 9.02
CA PHE A 67 26.17 14.67 7.71
C PHE A 67 25.38 13.63 6.89
N SER A 68 24.30 13.07 7.44
CA SER A 68 23.45 12.10 6.75
C SER A 68 22.26 12.78 6.08
N GLN A 69 21.81 12.24 4.94
CA GLN A 69 20.62 12.73 4.27
C GLN A 69 19.39 12.46 5.14
N LEU A 70 18.61 13.50 5.42
CA LEU A 70 17.37 13.36 6.18
C LEU A 70 16.36 12.50 5.41
N PRO A 71 15.66 11.56 6.08
CA PRO A 71 14.59 10.80 5.45
C PRO A 71 13.48 11.74 4.99
N LYS A 72 12.98 11.53 3.78
CA LYS A 72 11.86 12.32 3.23
C LYS A 72 10.53 11.66 3.59
N ARG A 73 9.44 12.44 3.58
CA ARG A 73 8.07 11.88 3.70
C ARG A 73 7.80 10.80 2.67
N TRP A 74 8.38 10.95 1.47
CA TRP A 74 8.33 9.93 0.44
C TRP A 74 8.96 8.60 0.86
N ASP A 75 10.06 8.62 1.61
CA ASP A 75 10.74 7.40 2.05
C ASP A 75 9.93 6.66 3.11
N GLU A 76 9.28 7.41 4.02
CA GLU A 76 8.33 6.85 4.97
C GLU A 76 7.10 6.26 4.27
N LEU A 77 6.52 6.97 3.30
CA LEU A 77 5.40 6.46 2.52
C LEU A 77 5.74 5.13 1.84
N LYS A 78 6.90 5.04 1.16
CA LYS A 78 7.36 3.78 0.54
C LYS A 78 7.36 2.65 1.55
N HIS A 79 7.95 2.89 2.73
CA HIS A 79 8.06 1.89 3.78
C HIS A 79 6.68 1.41 4.24
N VAL A 80 5.77 2.34 4.54
CA VAL A 80 4.40 2.01 5.00
C VAL A 80 3.63 1.26 3.91
N VAL A 81 3.69 1.72 2.67
CA VAL A 81 2.98 1.07 1.55
C VAL A 81 3.47 -0.35 1.33
N SER A 82 4.78 -0.59 1.39
CA SER A 82 5.33 -1.96 1.30
C SER A 82 4.73 -2.88 2.38
N ILE A 83 4.60 -2.39 3.61
CA ILE A 83 3.99 -3.16 4.70
C ILE A 83 2.52 -3.46 4.40
N VAL A 84 1.78 -2.44 3.97
CA VAL A 84 0.34 -2.56 3.70
C VAL A 84 0.08 -3.52 2.54
N VAL A 85 0.87 -3.46 1.47
CA VAL A 85 0.77 -4.38 0.32
C VAL A 85 0.99 -5.83 0.76
N ASP A 86 2.04 -6.09 1.54
CA ASP A 86 2.33 -7.45 2.00
C ASP A 86 1.27 -7.98 2.97
N LEU A 87 0.72 -7.11 3.81
CA LEU A 87 -0.36 -7.46 4.73
C LEU A 87 -1.67 -7.73 3.98
N ALA A 88 -2.05 -6.83 3.06
CA ALA A 88 -3.29 -6.91 2.32
C ALA A 88 -3.31 -8.12 1.38
N SER A 89 -2.21 -8.39 0.66
CA SER A 89 -2.08 -9.58 -0.20
C SER A 89 -2.12 -10.91 0.57
N ALA A 90 -1.83 -10.90 1.88
CA ALA A 90 -2.03 -12.07 2.73
C ALA A 90 -3.52 -12.29 3.09
N LEU A 91 -4.35 -11.26 2.96
CA LEU A 91 -5.78 -11.28 3.31
C LEU A 91 -6.69 -11.39 2.07
N ASP A 92 -6.29 -10.81 0.95
CA ASP A 92 -7.00 -10.83 -0.33
C ASP A 92 -6.08 -11.42 -1.43
N PRO A 93 -6.46 -12.54 -2.09
CA PRO A 93 -5.64 -13.13 -3.15
C PRO A 93 -5.53 -12.23 -4.40
N ASP A 94 -6.46 -11.30 -4.61
CA ASP A 94 -6.46 -10.41 -5.78
C ASP A 94 -5.45 -9.25 -5.62
N GLY A 95 -4.82 -9.12 -4.44
CA GLY A 95 -3.84 -8.09 -4.14
C GLY A 95 -4.48 -6.74 -3.82
N VAL A 96 -3.75 -5.65 -4.10
CA VAL A 96 -4.23 -4.28 -3.88
C VAL A 96 -4.09 -3.40 -5.11
N ASP A 97 -5.04 -2.49 -5.28
CA ASP A 97 -4.94 -1.44 -6.28
C ASP A 97 -4.38 -0.17 -5.66
N ILE A 98 -3.34 0.37 -6.29
CA ILE A 98 -2.60 1.54 -5.83
C ILE A 98 -2.76 2.64 -6.86
N TYR A 99 -3.45 3.70 -6.47
CA TYR A 99 -3.58 4.93 -7.24
C TYR A 99 -2.63 5.98 -6.67
N PHE A 100 -2.11 6.82 -7.54
CA PHE A 100 -1.28 7.96 -7.16
C PHE A 100 -1.97 9.25 -7.55
N LEU A 101 -1.59 10.36 -6.93
CA LEU A 101 -2.17 11.65 -7.25
C LEU A 101 -1.73 12.18 -8.62
N ASN A 102 -0.47 11.90 -9.00
CA ASN A 102 0.20 12.51 -10.14
C ASN A 102 0.84 11.51 -11.13
N ARG A 103 0.67 10.19 -10.93
CA ARG A 103 1.16 9.14 -11.85
C ARG A 103 0.15 8.02 -12.07
N SER A 104 0.44 7.15 -13.04
CA SER A 104 -0.40 6.00 -13.37
C SER A 104 -0.56 5.04 -12.19
N PRO A 105 -1.73 4.40 -12.03
CA PRO A 105 -1.96 3.41 -10.98
C PRO A 105 -1.21 2.10 -11.24
N LEU A 106 -0.98 1.35 -10.17
CA LEU A 106 -0.60 -0.06 -10.19
C LEU A 106 -1.78 -0.88 -9.72
N LEU A 107 -2.16 -1.93 -10.43
CA LEU A 107 -3.35 -2.73 -10.13
C LEU A 107 -2.96 -4.16 -9.76
N HIS A 108 -3.71 -4.78 -8.85
CA HIS A 108 -3.52 -6.16 -8.38
C HIS A 108 -2.09 -6.43 -7.87
N VAL A 109 -1.53 -5.49 -7.10
CA VAL A 109 -0.19 -5.64 -6.53
C VAL A 109 -0.25 -6.64 -5.39
N THR A 110 0.58 -7.69 -5.46
CA THR A 110 0.58 -8.81 -4.51
C THR A 110 1.86 -8.91 -3.69
N ASP A 111 2.93 -8.26 -4.15
CA ASP A 111 4.22 -8.24 -3.48
C ASP A 111 4.80 -6.83 -3.44
N SER A 112 5.35 -6.44 -2.30
CA SER A 112 5.94 -5.12 -2.12
C SER A 112 7.16 -4.85 -3.02
N SER A 113 7.81 -5.87 -3.56
CA SER A 113 8.90 -5.73 -4.53
C SER A 113 8.45 -5.15 -5.88
N GLU A 114 7.18 -5.30 -6.24
CA GLU A 114 6.60 -4.73 -7.46
C GLU A 114 6.60 -3.18 -7.44
N LEU A 115 6.77 -2.60 -6.24
CA LEU A 115 6.75 -1.15 -6.04
C LEU A 115 8.10 -0.48 -6.36
N HIS A 116 9.20 -1.25 -6.47
CA HIS A 116 10.56 -0.70 -6.57
C HIS A 116 10.75 0.24 -7.76
N GLU A 117 10.26 -0.16 -8.95
CA GLU A 117 10.39 0.67 -10.15
C GLU A 117 9.59 1.97 -9.99
N THR A 118 8.35 1.88 -9.53
CA THR A 118 7.46 3.04 -9.38
C THR A 118 7.98 4.04 -8.35
N PHE A 119 8.56 3.55 -7.26
CA PHE A 119 9.13 4.38 -6.21
C PHE A 119 10.55 4.90 -6.49
N SER A 120 11.22 4.39 -7.54
CA SER A 120 12.49 4.94 -8.01
C SER A 120 12.34 6.37 -8.55
N ARG A 121 11.15 6.72 -9.05
CA ARG A 121 10.83 8.06 -9.51
C ARG A 121 10.38 8.95 -8.33
N PRO A 122 11.00 10.12 -8.12
CA PRO A 122 10.61 11.01 -7.04
C PRO A 122 9.16 11.51 -7.20
N PRO A 123 8.52 11.94 -6.12
CA PRO A 123 7.19 12.54 -6.16
C PRO A 123 7.28 13.96 -6.73
N ASP A 124 6.32 14.30 -7.57
CA ASP A 124 6.20 15.61 -8.19
C ASP A 124 4.75 15.90 -8.56
N GLY A 125 4.36 17.17 -8.49
CA GLY A 125 3.02 17.64 -8.86
C GLY A 125 2.16 18.09 -7.67
N PRO A 126 0.90 18.47 -7.95
CA PRO A 126 -0.06 18.96 -6.96
C PRO A 126 -0.65 17.85 -6.06
N THR A 127 -1.60 18.22 -5.18
CA THR A 127 -2.34 17.29 -4.30
C THR A 127 -3.84 17.17 -4.67
N PRO A 128 -4.20 16.68 -5.88
CA PRO A 128 -5.58 16.60 -6.37
C PRO A 128 -6.40 15.45 -5.74
N ILE A 129 -6.39 15.30 -4.40
CA ILE A 129 -6.99 14.17 -3.68
C ILE A 129 -8.47 13.97 -4.00
N THR A 130 -9.26 15.04 -4.03
CA THR A 130 -10.71 14.95 -4.31
C THR A 130 -10.97 14.42 -5.71
N ARG A 131 -10.19 14.86 -6.71
CA ARG A 131 -10.34 14.42 -8.10
C ARG A 131 -10.08 12.92 -8.21
N VAL A 132 -8.95 12.46 -7.66
CA VAL A 132 -8.52 11.05 -7.73
C VAL A 132 -9.46 10.15 -6.93
N LEU A 133 -9.91 10.58 -5.76
CA LEU A 133 -10.88 9.83 -4.98
C LEU A 133 -12.19 9.59 -5.75
N ILE A 134 -12.74 10.64 -6.39
CA ILE A 134 -13.95 10.51 -7.21
C ILE A 134 -13.73 9.56 -8.39
N GLU A 135 -12.57 9.67 -9.06
CA GLU A 135 -12.19 8.80 -10.18
C GLU A 135 -12.15 7.32 -9.75
N VAL A 136 -11.44 7.01 -8.66
CA VAL A 136 -11.34 5.66 -8.09
C VAL A 136 -12.72 5.13 -7.71
N LEU A 137 -13.54 5.92 -7.02
CA LEU A 137 -14.89 5.50 -6.62
C LEU A 137 -15.77 5.18 -7.84
N ASN A 138 -15.68 5.96 -8.92
CA ASN A 138 -16.44 5.71 -10.13
C ASN A 138 -16.01 4.41 -10.82
N ILE A 139 -14.70 4.17 -10.95
CA ILE A 139 -14.14 2.93 -11.51
C ILE A 139 -14.61 1.71 -10.69
N LYS A 140 -14.50 1.78 -9.36
CA LYS A 140 -14.84 0.67 -8.48
C LYS A 140 -16.34 0.40 -8.42
N ARG A 141 -17.18 1.44 -8.39
CA ARG A 141 -18.65 1.27 -8.44
C ARG A 141 -19.13 0.59 -9.70
N ALA A 142 -18.56 0.92 -10.85
CA ALA A 142 -18.92 0.27 -12.13
C ALA A 142 -18.66 -1.25 -12.05
N ARG A 143 -17.49 -1.64 -11.54
CA ARG A 143 -17.13 -3.06 -11.38
C ARG A 143 -18.04 -3.82 -10.40
N VAL A 144 -18.50 -3.18 -9.34
CA VAL A 144 -19.46 -3.79 -8.40
C VAL A 144 -20.82 -4.02 -9.05
N HIS A 145 -21.26 -3.12 -9.94
CA HIS A 145 -22.50 -3.29 -10.68
C HIS A 145 -22.43 -4.42 -11.72
N ASP A 146 -21.27 -4.63 -12.36
CA ASP A 146 -21.08 -5.72 -13.33
C ASP A 146 -20.99 -7.12 -12.68
N ARG A 147 -20.83 -7.20 -11.36
CA ARG A 147 -20.76 -8.46 -10.59
C ARG A 147 -22.12 -8.96 -10.05
N LYS A 148 -23.21 -8.20 -10.27
CA LYS A 148 -24.57 -8.59 -9.88
C LYS A 148 -25.36 -9.12 -11.07
#